data_AF-A0A7V8BDF5-F1
#
_entry.id   AF-A0A7V8BDF5-F1
#
_cell.length_a   1.000
_cell.length_b   1.000
_cell.length_c   1.000
_cell.angle_alpha   90.00
_cell.angle_beta   90.00
_cell.angle_gamma   90.00
#
_symmetry.space_group_name_H-M   'P 1'
#
loop_
_entity.id
_entity.type
_entity.pdbx_description
1 polymer ?
#
loop_
_entity_poly.entity_id
_entity_poly.type
_entity_poly.pdbx_seq_one_letter_code
_entity_poly.pdbx_strand_id
1 'polypeptide(L)' 'MLKNGMRPVHPGEILREDYLRPLAMSVNALSKHLRVPASRINDIVLER' A
#
# COMPACT_ATOMS: atom_id res chain seq x y z
N MET A 1 -22.80 -22.83 -3.07
CA MET A 1 -21.98 -21.88 -2.28
C MET A 1 -22.15 -20.50 -2.89
N LEU A 2 -22.57 -19.50 -2.10
CA LEU A 2 -22.63 -18.11 -2.57
C LEU A 2 -21.18 -17.62 -2.81
N LYS A 3 -20.86 -17.24 -4.05
CA LYS A 3 -19.56 -16.63 -4.37
C LYS A 3 -19.63 -15.15 -4.00
N ASN A 4 -18.66 -14.69 -3.22
CA ASN A 4 -18.53 -13.26 -2.92
C ASN A 4 -18.26 -12.50 -4.24
N GLY A 5 -19.14 -11.56 -4.58
CA GLY A 5 -19.12 -10.83 -5.86
C GLY A 5 -18.30 -9.54 -5.82
N MET A 6 -17.64 -9.23 -4.71
CA MET A 6 -16.83 -8.02 -4.56
C MET A 6 -15.48 -8.14 -5.27
N ARG A 7 -15.00 -7.01 -5.82
CA ARG A 7 -13.64 -6.93 -6.40
C ARG A 7 -12.60 -7.15 -5.28
N PRO A 8 -11.54 -7.94 -5.51
CA PRO A 8 -10.40 -7.98 -4.62
C PRO A 8 -9.76 -6.59 -4.51
N VAL A 9 -9.48 -6.15 -3.28
CA VAL A 9 -8.78 -4.88 -3.02
C VAL A 9 -7.42 -5.22 -2.42
N HIS A 10 -6.34 -4.81 -3.10
CA HIS A 10 -5.00 -5.03 -2.57
C HIS A 10 -4.69 -4.02 -1.44
N PRO A 11 -4.00 -4.41 -0.36
CA PRO A 11 -3.59 -3.48 0.69
C PRO A 11 -2.76 -2.29 0.19
N GLY A 12 -2.00 -2.51 -0.88
CA GLY A 12 -1.25 -1.47 -1.60
C GLY A 12 -2.12 -0.38 -2.20
N GLU A 13 -3.33 -0.71 -2.66
CA GLU A 13 -4.30 0.28 -3.13
C GLU A 13 -4.68 1.20 -1.97
N ILE A 14 -5.09 0.63 -0.83
CA ILE A 14 -5.48 1.39 0.37
C ILE A 14 -4.32 2.27 0.86
N LEU A 15 -3.12 1.70 1.00
CA LEU A 15 -1.95 2.44 1.46
C LEU A 15 -1.63 3.64 0.55
N ARG A 16 -1.79 3.46 -0.77
CA ARG A 16 -1.48 4.49 -1.76
C ARG A 16 -2.55 5.57 -1.84
N GLU A 17 -3.82 5.19 -1.90
CA GLU A 17 -4.96 6.12 -2.06
C GLU A 17 -5.29 6.87 -0.78
N ASP A 18 -5.29 6.20 0.38
CA ASP A 18 -5.85 6.75 1.61
C ASP A 18 -4.78 7.37 2.52
N TYR A 19 -3.49 7.07 2.29
CA TYR A 19 -2.39 7.54 3.14
C TYR A 19 -1.32 8.28 2.36
N LEU A 20 -0.63 7.60 1.43
CA LEU A 20 0.54 8.20 0.77
C LEU A 20 0.17 9.42 -0.08
N ARG A 21 -0.91 9.35 -0.86
CA ARG A 21 -1.37 10.49 -1.68
C ARG A 21 -1.89 11.67 -0.85
N PRO A 22 -2.81 11.49 0.11
CA PRO A 22 -3.32 12.60 0.91
C PRO A 22 -2.25 13.29 1.75
N LEU A 23 -1.24 12.53 2.21
CA LEU A 23 -0.13 13.06 3.00
C LEU A 23 1.03 13.59 2.15
N ALA A 24 0.94 13.55 0.82
CA ALA A 24 2.05 13.85 -0.10
C ALA A 24 3.35 13.13 0.30
N MET A 25 3.24 11.90 0.80
CA MET A 25 4.34 11.14 1.37
C MET A 25 4.86 10.12 0.36
N SER A 26 6.18 10.09 0.19
CA SER A 26 6.81 9.04 -0.62
C SER A 26 6.93 7.72 0.15
N VAL A 27 6.98 6.60 -0.59
CA VAL A 27 7.30 5.27 -0.03
C VAL A 27 8.60 5.30 0.78
N ASN A 28 9.62 6.01 0.28
CA ASN A 28 10.90 6.16 0.98
C ASN A 28 10.75 6.89 2.32
N ALA A 29 9.92 7.93 2.39
CA ALA A 29 9.66 8.64 3.64
C ALA A 29 8.96 7.73 4.64
N LEU A 30 7.89 7.03 4.24
CA LEU A 30 7.19 6.07 5.09
C LEU A 30 8.13 4.96 5.61
N SER A 31 8.97 4.43 4.72
CA SER A 31 9.92 3.35 5.06
C SER A 31 10.91 3.79 6.14
N LYS A 32 11.39 5.04 6.10
CA LYS A 32 12.24 5.62 7.14
C LYS A 32 11.52 5.73 8.48
N HIS A 33 10.26 6.19 8.49
CA HIS A 33 9.46 6.30 9.71
C HIS A 33 9.20 4.94 10.36
N LEU A 34 8.93 3.93 9.55
CA LEU A 34 8.67 2.55 10.02
C LEU A 34 9.94 1.75 10.27
N ARG A 35 11.12 2.27 9.91
CA ARG A 35 12.43 1.59 10.01
C ARG A 35 12.43 0.23 9.29
N VAL A 36 11.85 0.21 8.09
CA VAL A 36 11.83 -0.98 7.21
C VAL A 36 12.53 -0.69 5.87
N PRO A 37 13.04 -1.71 5.17
CA PRO A 37 13.56 -1.53 3.82
C PRO A 37 12.48 -0.97 2.88
N ALA A 38 12.86 -0.01 2.04
CA ALA A 38 11.92 0.61 1.09
C ALA A 38 11.34 -0.37 0.08
N SER A 39 12.07 -1.45 -0.25
CA SER A 39 11.58 -2.54 -1.09
C SER A 39 10.29 -3.16 -0.54
N ARG A 40 10.20 -3.38 0.78
CA ARG A 40 9.03 -4.01 1.40
C ARG A 40 7.77 -3.17 1.22
N ILE A 41 7.87 -1.85 1.35
CA ILE A 41 6.73 -0.96 1.13
C ILE A 41 6.42 -0.83 -0.36
N ASN A 42 7.45 -0.81 -1.21
CA ASN A 42 7.26 -0.80 -2.67
C ASN A 42 6.53 -2.05 -3.17
N ASP A 43 6.89 -3.24 -2.69
CA ASP A 43 6.25 -4.49 -3.10
C ASP A 43 4.75 -4.47 -2.78
N ILE A 44 4.38 -3.98 -1.57
CA ILE A 44 2.98 -3.80 -1.17
C ILE A 44 2.27 -2.82 -2.11
N VAL A 45 2.85 -1.64 -2.36
CA VAL A 45 2.22 -0.60 -3.19
C VAL A 45 2.15 -1.00 -4.67
N LEU A 46 3.09 -1.82 -5.16
CA LEU A 46 3.12 -2.32 -6.54
C LEU A 46 2.32 -3.60 -6.73
N GLU A 47 1.68 -4.11 -5.67
CA GLU A 47 0.80 -5.29 -5.73
C GLU A 47 1.58 -6.54 -6.18
N ARG A 48 2.81 -6.67 -5.68
CA ARG A 48 3.77 -7.75 -5.98
C ARG A 48 4.00 -8.70 -4.81
#